data_AF-A0A4Y1RBC4-F1
#
_entry.id   AF-A0A4Y1RBC4-F1
#
_cell.length_a   1.000
_cell.length_b   1.000
_cell.length_c   1.000
_cell.angle_alpha   90.00
_cell.angle_beta   90.00
_cell.angle_gamma   90.00
#
_symmetry.space_group_name_H-M   'P 1'
#
loop_
_entity.id
_entity.type
_entity.pdbx_description
1 polymer ?
#
loop_
_entity_poly.entity_id
_entity_poly.type
_entity_poly.pdbx_seq_one_letter_code
_entity_poly.pdbx_strand_id
1 'polypeptide(L)'
;MGMLLNIARCVNVDGGKFTGLKSHDCHVFMQRLLPVGIRHLLPEDVVKPIMLLSRFFSQLTAKTLRKTDILQLRHDIVQVLCKFEMIFPPAFFTSMMHVMVHLPEEALLAGPVNYRWMYPIERLLGELKKSVRNKAKPEGSIIEAWVQYESLTFCGMYLKDVETAFNRPQRNNERSARPFGDPGRGESFSTNDMEVAHWFVLNNCDEIMAYLDEHEEMMKREHPSHLVAQKQRELFPQWFLESVNKLKSSNSPTYSDEI
;
A
#
# COMPACT_ATOMS: atom_id res chain seq x y z
N MET A 1 -0.99 6.94 3.12
CA MET A 1 0.31 6.91 3.82
C MET A 1 0.47 8.19 4.62
N GLY A 2 0.25 8.15 5.93
CA GLY A 2 0.16 9.34 6.79
C GLY A 2 1.54 9.83 7.22
N MET A 3 1.86 11.07 6.87
CA MET A 3 3.02 11.78 7.41
C MET A 3 2.82 11.95 8.93
N LEU A 4 3.86 11.69 9.72
CA LEU A 4 3.90 12.11 11.11
C LEU A 4 3.65 13.63 11.16
N LEU A 5 2.59 14.06 11.83
CA LEU A 5 2.39 15.48 12.11
C LEU A 5 3.65 16.02 12.81
N ASN A 6 4.05 17.26 12.52
CA ASN A 6 5.09 17.92 13.29
C ASN A 6 4.58 18.06 14.74
N ILE A 7 5.01 17.16 15.62
CA ILE A 7 4.51 17.01 16.99
C ILE A 7 4.67 18.31 17.78
N ALA A 8 5.67 19.13 17.46
CA ALA A 8 5.86 20.45 18.07
C ALA A 8 4.62 21.35 17.92
N ARG A 9 3.82 21.19 16.85
CA ARG A 9 2.58 21.96 16.64
C ARG A 9 1.40 21.44 17.47
N CYS A 10 1.52 20.28 18.09
CA CYS A 10 0.49 19.64 18.90
C CYS A 10 0.78 19.74 20.40
N VAL A 11 1.87 20.39 20.80
CA VAL A 11 2.27 20.54 22.21
C VAL A 11 1.96 21.96 22.67
N ASN A 12 1.11 22.09 23.67
CA ASN A 12 0.99 23.30 24.47
C ASN A 12 1.88 23.14 25.71
N VAL A 13 3.04 23.79 25.68
CA VAL A 13 4.06 23.72 26.75
C VAL A 13 3.55 24.37 28.03
N ASP A 14 2.96 25.56 27.91
CA ASP A 14 2.46 26.33 29.07
C ASP A 14 1.30 25.61 29.78
N GLY A 15 0.49 24.88 29.01
CA GLY A 15 -0.63 24.08 29.52
C GLY A 15 -0.29 22.62 29.84
N GLY A 16 0.92 22.15 29.56
CA GLY A 16 1.34 20.74 29.71
C GLY A 16 0.45 19.74 28.97
N LYS A 17 -0.15 20.13 27.84
CA LYS A 17 -1.18 19.35 27.14
C LYS A 17 -0.83 19.12 25.67
N PHE A 18 -1.19 17.95 25.17
CA PHE A 18 -1.22 17.67 23.74
C PHE A 18 -2.60 18.04 23.18
N THR A 19 -2.64 18.82 22.11
CA THR A 19 -3.88 19.20 21.42
C THR A 19 -3.73 19.02 19.90
N GLY A 20 -4.84 18.76 19.21
CA GLY A 20 -4.86 18.67 17.74
C GLY A 20 -4.26 17.39 17.15
N LEU A 21 -3.95 16.38 17.96
CA LEU A 21 -3.56 15.05 17.47
C LEU A 21 -4.76 14.35 16.81
N LYS A 22 -4.56 13.79 15.62
CA LYS A 22 -5.55 12.91 14.99
C LYS A 22 -5.33 11.47 15.45
N SER A 23 -6.31 10.60 15.21
CA SER A 23 -6.26 9.18 15.58
C SER A 23 -4.99 8.47 15.10
N HIS A 24 -4.56 8.75 13.87
CA HIS A 24 -3.29 8.25 13.31
C HIS A 24 -2.07 8.70 14.12
N ASP A 25 -2.03 9.97 14.52
CA ASP A 25 -0.89 10.54 15.25
C ASP A 25 -0.80 9.94 16.65
N CYS A 26 -1.95 9.76 17.32
CA CYS A 26 -2.04 9.06 18.59
C CYS A 26 -1.53 7.62 18.49
N HIS A 27 -1.87 6.92 17.40
CA HIS A 27 -1.44 5.54 17.18
C HIS A 27 0.08 5.45 16.98
N VAL A 28 0.67 6.31 16.15
CA VAL A 28 2.13 6.35 15.98
C VAL A 28 2.84 6.76 17.27
N PHE A 29 2.28 7.73 18.01
CA PHE A 29 2.79 8.15 19.30
C PHE A 29 2.83 6.98 20.29
N MET A 30 1.70 6.27 20.46
CA MET A 30 1.59 5.11 21.35
C MET A 30 2.62 4.03 21.00
N GLN A 31 2.82 3.74 19.72
CA GLN A 31 3.71 2.65 19.30
C GLN A 31 5.19 2.98 19.39
N ARG A 32 5.57 4.23 19.11
CA ARG A 32 6.98 4.57 18.87
C ARG A 32 7.55 5.61 19.84
N LEU A 33 6.75 6.59 20.23
CA LEU A 33 7.25 7.76 20.96
C LEU A 33 6.98 7.66 22.45
N LEU A 34 5.81 7.15 22.83
CA LEU A 34 5.42 6.97 24.22
C LEU A 34 6.42 6.10 25.00
N PRO A 35 6.84 4.91 24.51
CA PRO A 35 7.84 4.07 25.20
C PRO A 35 9.16 4.79 25.49
N VAL A 36 9.60 5.63 24.54
CA VAL A 36 10.86 6.36 24.64
C VAL A 36 10.71 7.55 25.58
N GLY A 37 9.61 8.30 25.44
CA GLY A 37 9.36 9.52 26.20
C GLY A 37 9.17 9.29 27.69
N ILE A 38 8.52 8.19 28.09
CA ILE A 38 8.22 7.93 29.51
C ILE A 38 9.35 7.21 30.26
N ARG A 39 10.35 6.67 29.56
CA ARG A 39 11.35 5.74 30.13
C ARG A 39 12.09 6.29 31.34
N HIS A 40 12.34 7.61 31.36
CA HIS A 40 13.04 8.29 32.44
C HIS A 40 12.13 9.21 33.26
N LEU A 41 10.82 9.21 32.96
CA LEU A 41 9.84 10.09 33.61
C LEU A 41 8.97 9.36 34.63
N LEU A 42 8.85 8.03 34.52
CA LEU A 42 7.99 7.22 35.38
C LEU A 42 8.78 6.06 36.02
N PRO A 43 8.30 5.53 37.17
CA PRO A 43 8.84 4.32 37.79
C PRO A 43 8.88 3.12 36.83
N GLU A 44 9.89 2.26 36.97
CA GLU A 44 10.16 1.17 36.03
C GLU A 44 9.01 0.13 35.98
N ASP A 45 8.36 -0.09 37.11
CA ASP A 45 7.16 -0.92 37.26
C ASP A 45 5.97 -0.39 36.46
N VAL A 46 5.89 0.92 36.22
CA VAL A 46 4.86 1.56 35.37
C VAL A 46 5.29 1.61 33.90
N VAL A 47 6.56 1.92 33.64
CA VAL A 47 7.12 2.01 32.28
C VAL A 47 7.04 0.67 31.55
N LYS A 48 7.45 -0.43 32.21
CA LYS A 48 7.54 -1.76 31.60
C LYS A 48 6.20 -2.22 30.99
N PRO A 49 5.06 -2.19 31.71
CA PRO A 49 3.76 -2.54 31.13
C PRO A 49 3.38 -1.64 29.95
N ILE A 50 3.59 -0.32 30.05
CA ILE A 50 3.26 0.60 28.95
C ILE A 50 4.09 0.26 27.70
N MET A 51 5.39 -0.04 27.87
CA MET A 51 6.24 -0.50 26.76
C MET A 51 5.76 -1.81 26.14
N LEU A 52 5.28 -2.76 26.95
CA LEU A 52 4.73 -4.02 26.45
C LEU A 52 3.45 -3.78 25.64
N LEU A 53 2.57 -2.88 26.09
CA LEU A 53 1.37 -2.49 25.35
C LEU A 53 1.73 -1.83 24.00
N SER A 54 2.70 -0.92 23.99
CA SER A 54 3.20 -0.30 22.76
C SER A 54 3.79 -1.33 21.79
N ARG A 55 4.55 -2.31 22.32
CA ARG A 55 5.10 -3.41 21.52
C ARG A 55 3.99 -4.27 20.92
N PHE A 56 2.97 -4.61 21.71
CA PHE A 56 1.80 -5.36 21.26
C PHE A 56 1.14 -4.67 20.05
N PHE A 57 0.82 -3.38 20.15
CA PHE A 57 0.22 -2.65 19.03
C PHE A 57 1.16 -2.54 17.82
N SER A 58 2.47 -2.34 18.06
CA SER A 58 3.46 -2.30 16.97
C SER A 58 3.53 -3.61 16.21
N GLN A 59 3.42 -4.76 16.89
CA GLN A 59 3.43 -6.08 16.26
C GLN A 59 2.10 -6.38 15.55
N LEU A 60 0.97 -6.08 16.21
CA LEU A 60 -0.38 -6.28 15.67
C LEU A 60 -0.62 -5.49 14.37
N THR A 61 -0.01 -4.31 14.24
CA THR A 61 -0.16 -3.44 13.06
C THR A 61 1.00 -3.53 12.08
N ALA A 62 1.84 -4.56 12.20
CA ALA A 62 2.88 -4.82 11.21
C ALA A 62 2.29 -5.01 9.80
N LYS A 63 3.08 -4.67 8.77
CA LYS A 63 2.67 -4.82 7.37
C LYS A 63 2.30 -6.27 7.03
N THR A 64 3.06 -7.19 7.60
CA THR A 64 2.93 -8.63 7.40
C THR A 64 2.72 -9.27 8.76
N LEU A 65 1.67 -10.07 8.88
CA LEU A 65 1.37 -10.81 10.10
C LEU A 65 1.55 -12.31 9.87
N ARG A 66 2.37 -12.95 10.69
CA ARG A 66 2.49 -14.41 10.73
C ARG A 66 1.51 -14.96 11.76
N LYS A 67 0.84 -16.07 11.43
CA LYS A 67 -0.15 -16.69 12.34
C LYS A 67 0.44 -17.01 13.72
N THR A 68 1.68 -17.50 13.76
CA THR A 68 2.41 -17.79 15.02
C THR A 68 2.58 -16.55 15.90
N ASP A 69 2.89 -15.40 15.30
CA ASP A 69 3.06 -14.15 16.03
C ASP A 69 1.71 -13.68 16.59
N ILE A 70 0.62 -13.82 15.84
CA ILE A 70 -0.72 -13.45 16.32
C ILE A 70 -1.16 -14.36 17.48
N LEU A 71 -0.88 -15.66 17.41
CA LEU A 71 -1.17 -16.58 18.51
C LEU A 71 -0.41 -16.19 19.78
N GLN A 72 0.85 -15.75 19.64
CA GLN A 72 1.60 -15.21 20.78
C GLN A 72 0.96 -13.91 21.31
N LEU A 73 0.53 -13.00 20.42
CA LEU A 73 -0.12 -11.75 20.80
C LEU A 73 -1.42 -11.96 21.61
N ARG A 74 -2.15 -13.07 21.37
CA ARG A 74 -3.32 -13.46 22.19
C ARG A 74 -2.95 -13.70 23.66
N HIS A 75 -1.79 -14.28 23.91
CA HIS A 75 -1.30 -14.50 25.27
C HIS A 75 -0.68 -13.23 25.87
N ASP A 76 0.11 -12.51 25.06
CA ASP A 76 0.81 -11.29 25.50
C ASP A 76 -0.18 -10.22 26.00
N ILE A 77 -1.30 -10.00 25.30
CA ILE A 77 -2.25 -8.96 25.69
C ILE A 77 -2.89 -9.22 27.06
N VAL A 78 -3.17 -10.48 27.39
CA VAL A 78 -3.72 -10.85 28.70
C VAL A 78 -2.71 -10.52 29.79
N GLN A 79 -1.43 -10.88 29.58
CA GLN A 79 -0.37 -10.55 30.55
C GLN A 79 -0.18 -9.04 30.71
N VAL A 80 -0.28 -8.27 29.62
CA VAL A 80 -0.23 -6.81 29.65
C VAL A 80 -1.37 -6.25 30.49
N LEU A 81 -2.61 -6.70 30.27
CA LEU A 81 -3.76 -6.22 31.03
C LEU A 81 -3.67 -6.57 32.52
N CYS A 82 -3.24 -7.78 32.87
CA CYS A 82 -3.01 -8.15 34.28
C CYS A 82 -1.97 -7.24 34.95
N LYS A 83 -0.89 -6.89 34.26
CA LYS A 83 0.11 -5.94 34.78
C LYS A 83 -0.47 -4.54 34.96
N PHE A 84 -1.33 -4.10 34.05
CA PHE A 84 -2.01 -2.81 34.18
C PHE A 84 -2.96 -2.84 35.39
N GLU A 85 -3.64 -3.95 35.66
CA GLU A 85 -4.62 -4.07 36.75
C GLU A 85 -3.96 -3.95 38.12
N MET A 86 -2.69 -4.34 38.22
CA MET A 86 -1.89 -4.16 39.44
C MET A 86 -1.47 -2.69 39.68
N ILE A 87 -1.58 -1.82 38.68
CA ILE A 87 -1.00 -0.45 38.70
C ILE A 87 -2.08 0.61 38.63
N PHE A 88 -3.06 0.44 37.74
CA PHE A 88 -4.08 1.43 37.45
C PHE A 88 -5.38 1.13 38.19
N PRO A 89 -6.13 2.16 38.62
CA PRO A 89 -7.40 1.97 39.31
C PRO A 89 -8.45 1.33 38.39
N PRO A 90 -9.50 0.66 38.93
CA PRO A 90 -10.56 0.05 38.13
C PRO A 90 -11.23 0.99 37.12
N ALA A 91 -11.30 2.30 37.42
CA ALA A 91 -11.83 3.32 36.51
C ALA A 91 -11.06 3.45 35.18
N PHE A 92 -9.81 2.97 35.12
CA PHE A 92 -9.02 2.92 33.89
C PHE A 92 -9.52 1.85 32.92
N PHE A 93 -10.10 0.75 33.43
CA PHE A 93 -10.54 -0.41 32.66
C PHE A 93 -11.94 -0.18 32.06
N THR A 94 -11.99 0.75 31.11
CA THR A 94 -13.16 0.96 30.28
C THR A 94 -13.30 -0.14 29.23
N SER A 95 -14.43 -0.17 28.52
CA SER A 95 -14.66 -1.09 27.39
C SER A 95 -13.52 -1.08 26.37
N MET A 96 -12.86 0.07 26.15
CA MET A 96 -11.73 0.21 25.22
C MET A 96 -10.52 -0.64 25.62
N MET A 97 -10.25 -0.81 26.91
CA MET A 97 -9.15 -1.67 27.39
C MET A 97 -9.45 -3.14 27.12
N HIS A 98 -10.71 -3.55 27.27
CA HIS A 98 -11.13 -4.94 27.03
C HIS A 98 -11.17 -5.30 25.55
N VAL A 99 -11.51 -4.35 24.66
CA VAL A 99 -11.49 -4.57 23.20
C VAL A 99 -10.13 -5.06 22.71
N MET A 100 -9.04 -4.66 23.37
CA MET A 100 -7.68 -5.03 22.98
C MET A 100 -7.46 -6.55 22.96
N VAL A 101 -8.16 -7.31 23.82
CA VAL A 101 -8.06 -8.78 23.89
C VAL A 101 -8.59 -9.45 22.63
N HIS A 102 -9.53 -8.82 21.93
CA HIS A 102 -10.16 -9.36 20.73
C HIS A 102 -9.39 -9.04 19.45
N LEU A 103 -8.51 -8.04 19.46
CA LEU A 103 -7.79 -7.59 18.27
C LEU A 103 -6.91 -8.66 17.61
N PRO A 104 -6.20 -9.54 18.35
CA PRO A 104 -5.44 -10.61 17.70
C PRO A 104 -6.35 -11.60 16.97
N GLU A 105 -7.49 -11.96 17.56
CA GLU A 105 -8.44 -12.87 16.92
C GLU A 105 -9.06 -12.24 15.67
N GLU A 106 -9.40 -10.95 15.76
CA GLU A 106 -9.86 -10.18 14.62
C GLU A 106 -8.80 -10.13 13.50
N ALA A 107 -7.52 -10.00 13.84
CA ALA A 107 -6.42 -10.02 12.86
C ALA A 107 -6.22 -11.42 12.24
N LEU A 108 -6.50 -12.50 12.97
CA LEU A 108 -6.49 -13.86 12.44
C LEU A 108 -7.61 -14.09 11.41
N LEU A 109 -8.80 -13.54 11.68
CA LEU A 109 -9.98 -13.71 10.82
C LEU A 109 -9.95 -12.78 9.61
N ALA A 110 -9.65 -11.50 9.81
CA ALA A 110 -9.80 -10.45 8.80
C ALA A 110 -8.46 -9.97 8.21
N GLY A 111 -7.33 -10.57 8.63
CA GLY A 111 -6.00 -10.22 8.14
C GLY A 111 -5.44 -8.91 8.72
N PRO A 112 -4.35 -8.37 8.11
CA PRO A 112 -3.60 -7.24 8.64
C PRO A 112 -4.45 -6.01 8.93
N VAL A 113 -4.29 -5.45 10.13
CA VAL A 113 -5.12 -4.35 10.65
C VAL A 113 -5.04 -3.09 9.77
N ASN A 114 -3.91 -2.86 9.10
CA ASN A 114 -3.67 -1.66 8.28
C ASN A 114 -4.69 -1.49 7.15
N TYR A 115 -5.23 -2.58 6.60
CA TYR A 115 -6.25 -2.53 5.54
C TYR A 115 -7.64 -2.19 6.07
N ARG A 116 -7.85 -2.32 7.38
CA ARG A 116 -9.14 -2.16 8.05
C ARG A 116 -9.18 -0.91 8.93
N TRP A 117 -8.14 -0.08 8.86
CA TRP A 117 -8.13 1.21 9.53
C TRP A 117 -9.23 2.12 8.99
N MET A 118 -9.83 2.90 9.88
CA MET A 118 -10.79 3.93 9.50
C MET A 118 -10.14 5.14 8.82
N TYR A 119 -8.82 5.32 8.93
CA TYR A 119 -8.14 6.53 8.44
C TYR A 119 -8.35 6.83 6.94
N PRO A 120 -8.33 5.86 6.01
CA PRO A 120 -8.63 6.12 4.60
C PRO A 120 -10.08 6.59 4.41
N ILE A 121 -11.03 5.99 5.12
CA ILE A 121 -12.46 6.34 5.07
C ILE A 121 -12.67 7.75 5.63
N GLU A 122 -12.13 8.04 6.82
CA GLU A 122 -12.19 9.37 7.43
C GLU A 122 -11.58 10.45 6.54
N ARG A 123 -10.46 10.14 5.86
CA ARG A 123 -9.82 11.07 4.93
C ARG A 123 -10.71 11.32 3.71
N LEU A 124 -11.28 10.26 3.12
CA LEU A 124 -12.22 10.37 2.01
C LEU A 124 -13.42 11.23 2.40
N LEU A 125 -14.08 10.91 3.51
CA LEU A 125 -15.21 11.69 4.03
C LEU A 125 -14.83 13.15 4.29
N GLY A 126 -13.59 13.39 4.75
CA GLY A 126 -13.03 14.73 4.91
C GLY A 126 -12.93 15.52 3.60
N GLU A 127 -12.51 14.89 2.50
CA GLU A 127 -12.48 15.52 1.17
C GLU A 127 -13.89 15.73 0.61
N LEU A 128 -14.76 14.73 0.73
CA LEU A 128 -16.16 14.85 0.31
C LEU A 128 -16.84 16.01 1.04
N LYS A 129 -16.60 16.16 2.35
CA LYS A 129 -17.15 17.28 3.13
C LYS A 129 -16.71 18.65 2.60
N LYS A 130 -15.48 18.80 2.09
CA LYS A 130 -15.01 20.07 1.50
C LYS A 130 -15.71 20.39 0.18
N SER A 131 -16.18 19.37 -0.54
CA SER A 131 -16.88 19.55 -1.81
C SER A 131 -18.34 20.02 -1.65
N VAL A 132 -18.91 19.93 -0.44
CA VAL A 132 -20.28 20.38 -0.16
C VAL A 132 -20.34 21.92 -0.12
N ARG A 133 -20.71 22.52 -1.26
CA ARG A 133 -20.97 23.97 -1.36
C ARG A 133 -22.39 24.34 -0.95
N ASN A 134 -23.38 23.49 -1.24
CA ASN A 134 -24.76 23.68 -0.84
C ASN A 134 -25.18 22.62 0.20
N LYS A 135 -25.29 23.04 1.46
CA LYS A 135 -25.68 22.15 2.57
C LYS A 135 -27.13 21.67 2.51
N ALA A 136 -28.01 22.35 1.76
CA ALA A 136 -29.39 21.91 1.56
C ALA A 136 -29.49 20.74 0.56
N LYS A 137 -28.46 20.54 -0.29
CA LYS A 137 -28.35 19.46 -1.27
C LYS A 137 -26.91 18.92 -1.29
N PRO A 138 -26.47 18.23 -0.21
CA PRO A 138 -25.08 17.83 -0.05
C PRO A 138 -24.65 16.80 -1.11
N GLU A 139 -25.50 15.82 -1.42
CA GLU A 139 -25.23 14.79 -2.43
C GLU A 139 -25.03 15.41 -3.82
N GLY A 140 -25.92 16.33 -4.22
CA GLY A 140 -25.81 17.05 -5.48
C GLY A 140 -24.53 17.89 -5.58
N SER A 141 -24.14 18.55 -4.48
CA SER A 141 -22.87 19.32 -4.44
C SER A 141 -21.65 18.41 -4.59
N ILE A 142 -21.67 17.24 -3.96
CA ILE A 142 -20.60 16.24 -4.05
C ILE A 142 -20.50 15.73 -5.50
N ILE A 143 -21.62 15.34 -6.09
CA ILE A 143 -21.67 14.82 -7.48
C ILE A 143 -21.14 15.87 -8.46
N GLU A 144 -21.57 17.12 -8.36
CA GLU A 144 -21.10 18.21 -9.21
C GLU A 144 -19.57 18.38 -9.11
N ALA A 145 -19.03 18.39 -7.89
CA ALA A 145 -17.60 18.51 -7.68
C ALA A 145 -16.81 17.30 -8.22
N TRP A 146 -17.37 16.09 -8.12
CA TRP A 146 -16.78 14.88 -8.68
C TRP A 146 -16.75 14.90 -10.21
N VAL A 147 -17.85 15.31 -10.87
CA VAL A 147 -17.90 15.43 -12.33
C VAL A 147 -16.85 16.43 -12.83
N GLN A 148 -16.70 17.56 -12.14
CA GLN A 148 -15.64 18.54 -12.44
C GLN A 148 -14.25 17.93 -12.25
N TYR A 149 -14.03 17.22 -11.14
CA TYR A 149 -12.75 16.56 -10.85
C TYR A 149 -12.39 15.52 -11.91
N GLU A 150 -13.31 14.63 -12.29
CA GLU A 150 -13.09 13.61 -13.32
C GLU A 150 -12.84 14.23 -14.69
N SER A 151 -13.63 15.24 -15.08
CA SER A 151 -13.45 15.95 -16.36
C SER A 151 -12.07 16.59 -16.46
N LEU A 152 -11.63 17.30 -15.40
CA LEU A 152 -10.30 17.91 -15.34
C LEU A 152 -9.18 16.86 -15.31
N THR A 153 -9.41 15.75 -14.60
CA THR A 153 -8.46 14.62 -14.54
C THR A 153 -8.28 14.00 -15.92
N PHE A 154 -9.38 13.74 -16.64
CA PHE A 154 -9.36 13.21 -18.00
C PHE A 154 -8.62 14.15 -18.96
N CYS A 155 -8.99 15.43 -18.99
CA CYS A 155 -8.29 16.43 -19.81
C CYS A 155 -6.80 16.50 -19.46
N GLY A 156 -6.46 16.42 -18.17
CA GLY A 156 -5.08 16.47 -17.68
C GLY A 156 -4.20 15.30 -18.11
N MET A 157 -4.77 14.18 -18.57
CA MET A 157 -3.99 13.07 -19.14
C MET A 157 -3.43 13.39 -20.53
N TYR A 158 -4.07 14.29 -21.27
CA TYR A 158 -3.70 14.63 -22.65
C TYR A 158 -2.93 15.96 -22.76
N LEU A 159 -2.92 16.77 -21.70
CA LEU A 159 -2.18 18.04 -21.64
C LEU A 159 -0.74 17.80 -21.17
N LYS A 160 0.21 17.84 -22.10
CA LYS A 160 1.65 17.63 -21.82
C LYS A 160 2.37 18.89 -21.33
N ASP A 161 1.89 20.06 -21.75
CA ASP A 161 2.56 21.36 -21.52
C ASP A 161 2.00 22.15 -20.33
N VAL A 162 1.09 21.56 -19.56
CA VAL A 162 0.43 22.21 -18.40
C VAL A 162 0.68 21.37 -17.16
N GLU A 163 0.95 22.00 -16.01
CA GLU A 163 1.07 21.28 -14.75
C GLU A 163 -0.30 20.66 -14.35
N THR A 164 -0.35 19.34 -14.28
CA THR A 164 -1.51 18.53 -13.89
C THR A 164 -1.19 17.71 -12.64
N ALA A 165 -2.21 17.10 -12.04
CA ALA A 165 -2.00 16.18 -10.91
C ALA A 165 -1.06 15.01 -11.23
N PHE A 166 -0.86 14.68 -12.51
CA PHE A 166 -0.06 13.53 -12.96
C PHE A 166 1.42 13.86 -13.20
N ASN A 167 1.72 15.07 -13.66
CA ASN A 167 3.10 15.49 -13.98
C ASN A 167 3.73 16.37 -12.89
N ARG A 168 2.92 16.86 -11.94
CA ARG A 168 3.40 17.67 -10.83
C ARG A 168 4.39 16.87 -9.98
N PRO A 169 5.62 17.37 -9.75
CA PRO A 169 6.58 16.72 -8.87
C PRO A 169 6.02 16.61 -7.45
N GLN A 170 6.25 15.46 -6.81
CA GLN A 170 5.73 15.20 -5.48
C GLN A 170 6.31 16.23 -4.50
N ARG A 171 5.43 16.86 -3.71
CA ARG A 171 5.79 17.99 -2.82
C ARG A 171 6.84 17.66 -1.75
N ASN A 172 7.20 16.39 -1.57
CA ASN A 172 8.30 15.94 -0.71
C ASN A 172 9.27 15.05 -1.52
N ASN A 173 10.33 15.67 -2.03
CA ASN A 173 11.52 14.99 -2.56
C ASN A 173 12.59 14.71 -1.48
N GLU A 174 12.25 14.93 -0.20
CA GLU A 174 13.16 14.66 0.89
C GLU A 174 13.04 13.21 1.34
N ARG A 175 14.19 12.56 1.41
CA ARG A 175 14.50 11.20 1.87
C ARG A 175 14.07 10.93 3.33
N SER A 176 12.83 11.23 3.69
CA SER A 176 12.26 10.92 4.98
C SER A 176 11.55 9.58 4.89
N ALA A 177 12.11 8.58 5.57
CA ALA A 177 11.65 7.20 5.59
C ALA A 177 10.12 7.12 5.78
N ARG A 178 9.42 6.64 4.75
CA ARG A 178 8.03 6.20 4.88
C ARG A 178 8.04 4.88 5.65
N PRO A 179 7.42 4.77 6.83
CA PRO A 179 7.54 3.56 7.67
C PRO A 179 6.84 2.32 7.11
N PHE A 180 6.02 2.48 6.08
CA PHE A 180 5.54 1.38 5.26
C PHE A 180 5.71 1.82 3.80
N GLY A 181 6.51 1.08 3.05
CA GLY A 181 6.82 1.39 1.66
C GLY A 181 5.55 1.64 0.86
N ASP A 182 5.56 2.73 0.10
CA ASP A 182 4.73 2.87 -1.10
C ASP A 182 5.00 1.62 -1.99
N PRO A 183 4.04 1.14 -2.79
CA PRO A 183 4.42 0.37 -3.97
C PRO A 183 5.31 1.31 -4.77
N GLY A 184 6.60 0.98 -4.87
CA GLY A 184 7.60 1.85 -5.46
C GLY A 184 7.21 2.22 -6.87
N ARG A 185 6.68 3.43 -7.07
CA ARG A 185 6.89 4.15 -8.32
C ARG A 185 8.36 4.56 -8.29
N GLY A 186 9.23 3.66 -8.74
CA GLY A 186 10.67 3.90 -8.69
C GLY A 186 11.59 2.68 -8.68
N GLU A 187 11.09 1.45 -8.82
CA GLU A 187 11.95 0.41 -9.39
C GLU A 187 11.76 0.49 -10.90
N SER A 188 12.73 1.09 -11.60
CA SER A 188 12.88 0.80 -13.02
C SER A 188 13.04 -0.70 -13.13
N PHE A 189 12.11 -1.39 -13.79
CA PHE A 189 12.28 -2.80 -14.13
C PHE A 189 13.67 -2.97 -14.74
N SER A 190 14.45 -3.92 -14.21
CA SER A 190 15.70 -4.25 -14.87
C SER A 190 15.38 -4.73 -16.28
N THR A 191 16.34 -4.63 -17.21
CA THR A 191 16.17 -5.13 -18.58
C THR A 191 15.68 -6.58 -18.57
N ASN A 192 16.18 -7.39 -17.63
CA ASN A 192 15.76 -8.77 -17.43
C ASN A 192 14.29 -8.90 -16.96
N ASP A 193 13.82 -8.05 -16.05
CA ASP A 193 12.41 -8.07 -15.61
C ASP A 193 11.47 -7.68 -16.76
N MET A 194 11.92 -6.75 -17.60
CA MET A 194 11.18 -6.31 -18.78
C MET A 194 11.13 -7.41 -19.86
N GLU A 195 12.21 -8.16 -20.06
CA GLU A 195 12.25 -9.32 -20.95
C GLU A 195 11.32 -10.46 -20.47
N VAL A 196 11.29 -10.72 -19.16
CA VAL A 196 10.39 -11.70 -18.57
C VAL A 196 8.93 -11.29 -18.73
N ALA A 197 8.60 -10.02 -18.48
CA ALA A 197 7.25 -9.49 -18.66
C ALA A 197 6.82 -9.51 -20.14
N HIS A 198 7.73 -9.14 -21.04
CA HIS A 198 7.48 -9.16 -22.49
C HIS A 198 7.18 -10.58 -22.98
N TRP A 199 7.99 -11.57 -22.60
CA TRP A 199 7.71 -12.97 -22.90
C TRP A 199 6.38 -13.45 -22.32
N PHE A 200 6.06 -13.06 -21.07
CA PHE A 200 4.82 -13.46 -20.43
C PHE A 200 3.59 -12.96 -21.21
N VAL A 201 3.61 -11.73 -21.71
CA VAL A 201 2.53 -11.20 -22.54
C VAL A 201 2.42 -11.97 -23.84
N LEU A 202 3.53 -12.18 -24.56
CA LEU A 202 3.52 -12.90 -25.85
C LEU A 202 3.04 -14.35 -25.71
N ASN A 203 3.47 -15.05 -24.66
CA ASN A 203 3.11 -16.46 -24.41
C ASN A 203 1.66 -16.67 -23.96
N ASN A 204 0.95 -15.60 -23.56
CA ASN A 204 -0.43 -15.68 -23.08
C ASN A 204 -1.40 -14.90 -23.98
N CYS A 205 -0.97 -14.52 -25.19
CA CYS A 205 -1.80 -13.80 -26.16
C CYS A 205 -2.37 -14.79 -27.19
N ASP A 206 -3.70 -14.86 -27.28
CA ASP A 206 -4.38 -15.83 -28.13
C ASP A 206 -4.09 -15.60 -29.63
N GLU A 207 -3.93 -14.35 -30.01
CA GLU A 207 -3.62 -13.89 -31.38
C GLU A 207 -2.22 -14.31 -31.85
N ILE A 208 -1.31 -14.62 -30.91
CA ILE A 208 0.10 -14.93 -31.17
C ILE A 208 0.35 -16.45 -31.14
N MET A 209 -0.61 -17.26 -30.66
CA MET A 209 -0.47 -18.72 -30.54
C MET A 209 -0.01 -19.40 -31.83
N ALA A 210 -0.56 -19.01 -32.99
CA ALA A 210 -0.18 -19.59 -34.28
C ALA A 210 1.32 -19.39 -34.60
N TYR A 211 1.89 -18.25 -34.20
CA TYR A 211 3.31 -17.95 -34.38
C TYR A 211 4.17 -18.70 -33.35
N LEU A 212 3.68 -18.86 -32.12
CA LEU A 212 4.36 -19.64 -31.08
C LEU A 212 4.53 -21.10 -31.51
N ASP A 213 3.46 -21.69 -32.07
CA ASP A 213 3.48 -23.06 -32.59
C ASP A 213 4.45 -23.20 -33.78
N GLU A 214 4.42 -22.26 -34.73
CA GLU A 214 5.33 -22.27 -35.89
C GLU A 214 6.80 -22.21 -35.45
N HIS A 215 7.12 -21.30 -34.53
CA HIS A 215 8.47 -21.15 -34.02
C HIS A 215 8.89 -22.33 -33.13
N GLU A 216 7.98 -22.95 -32.37
CA GLU A 216 8.28 -24.17 -31.62
C GLU A 216 8.72 -25.31 -32.54
N GLU A 217 8.00 -25.50 -33.66
CA GLU A 217 8.34 -26.51 -34.65
C GLU A 217 9.68 -26.22 -35.34
N MET A 218 10.03 -24.94 -35.53
CA MET A 218 11.39 -24.56 -35.96
C MET A 218 12.44 -24.94 -34.92
N MET A 219 12.20 -24.63 -33.64
CA MET A 219 13.15 -24.95 -32.56
C MET A 219 13.34 -26.46 -32.37
N LYS A 220 12.28 -27.27 -32.53
CA LYS A 220 12.36 -28.75 -32.49
C LYS A 220 13.22 -29.34 -33.61
N ARG A 221 13.35 -28.66 -34.76
CA ARG A 221 14.18 -29.10 -35.88
C ARG A 221 15.65 -28.74 -35.70
N GLU A 222 15.93 -27.60 -35.08
CA GLU A 222 17.28 -27.03 -34.97
C GLU A 222 17.99 -27.40 -33.67
N HIS A 223 17.24 -27.76 -32.62
CA HIS A 223 17.78 -27.98 -31.29
C HIS A 223 17.33 -29.30 -30.66
N PRO A 224 18.17 -29.91 -29.81
CA PRO A 224 17.79 -31.07 -29.00
C PRO A 224 16.56 -30.77 -28.13
N SER A 225 15.69 -31.77 -27.94
CA SER A 225 14.39 -31.65 -27.25
C SER A 225 14.44 -30.96 -25.89
N HIS A 226 15.51 -31.14 -25.12
CA HIS A 226 15.67 -30.52 -23.79
C HIS A 226 15.98 -29.02 -23.81
N LEU A 227 16.38 -28.45 -24.95
CA LEU A 227 16.70 -27.02 -25.11
C LEU A 227 15.59 -26.24 -25.83
N VAL A 228 14.62 -26.91 -26.43
CA VAL A 228 13.56 -26.31 -27.26
C VAL A 228 12.80 -25.22 -26.49
N ALA A 229 12.28 -25.52 -25.30
CA ALA A 229 11.52 -24.55 -24.50
C ALA A 229 12.35 -23.33 -24.06
N GLN A 230 13.64 -23.55 -23.74
CA GLN A 230 14.54 -22.45 -23.39
C GLN A 230 14.82 -21.56 -24.60
N LYS A 231 15.14 -22.17 -25.75
CA LYS A 231 15.46 -21.44 -26.98
C LYS A 231 14.27 -20.73 -27.58
N GLN A 232 13.07 -21.32 -27.48
CA GLN A 232 11.83 -20.66 -27.85
C GLN A 232 11.63 -19.37 -27.04
N ARG A 233 11.77 -19.43 -25.71
CA ARG A 233 11.66 -18.25 -24.85
C ARG A 233 12.70 -17.17 -25.16
N GLU A 234 13.94 -17.56 -25.47
CA GLU A 234 15.04 -16.63 -25.75
C GLU A 234 14.90 -15.95 -27.12
N LEU A 235 14.50 -16.69 -28.16
CA LEU A 235 14.61 -16.24 -29.55
C LEU A 235 13.28 -15.77 -30.16
N PHE A 236 12.14 -16.24 -29.61
CA PHE A 236 10.82 -15.94 -30.16
C PHE A 236 10.50 -14.44 -30.24
N PRO A 237 10.79 -13.59 -29.23
CA PRO A 237 10.42 -12.17 -29.31
C PRO A 237 11.06 -11.44 -30.50
N GLN A 238 12.33 -11.74 -30.80
CA GLN A 238 13.03 -11.15 -31.93
C GLN A 238 12.55 -11.74 -33.26
N TRP A 239 12.38 -13.06 -33.33
CA TRP A 239 11.88 -13.73 -34.53
C TRP A 239 10.47 -13.26 -34.89
N PHE A 240 9.57 -13.13 -33.91
CA PHE A 240 8.20 -12.67 -34.10
C PHE A 240 8.17 -11.25 -34.66
N LEU A 241 8.99 -10.34 -34.11
CA LEU A 241 9.13 -8.98 -34.63
C LEU A 241 9.58 -8.96 -36.10
N GLU A 242 10.56 -9.80 -36.46
CA GLU A 242 11.03 -9.90 -37.85
C GLU A 242 9.98 -10.50 -38.78
N SER A 243 9.22 -11.50 -38.32
CA SER A 243 8.15 -12.15 -39.07
C SER A 243 6.99 -11.18 -39.35
N VAL A 244 6.56 -10.40 -38.34
CA VAL A 244 5.51 -9.39 -38.51
C VAL A 244 5.97 -8.27 -39.45
N ASN A 245 7.22 -7.81 -39.34
CA ASN A 245 7.77 -6.80 -40.24
C ASN A 245 7.89 -7.28 -41.69
N LYS A 246 8.23 -8.57 -41.90
CA LYS A 246 8.20 -9.19 -43.23
C LYS A 246 6.79 -9.23 -43.81
N LEU A 247 5.80 -9.65 -43.01
CA LEU A 247 4.39 -9.67 -43.42
C LEU A 247 3.90 -8.28 -43.82
N LYS A 248 4.25 -7.25 -43.05
CA LYS A 248 3.96 -5.85 -43.34
C LYS A 248 4.58 -5.37 -44.65
N SER A 249 5.82 -5.75 -44.94
CA SER A 249 6.50 -5.39 -46.20
C SER A 249 5.91 -6.09 -47.44
N SER A 250 5.20 -7.19 -47.25
CA SER A 250 4.62 -8.02 -48.31
C SER A 250 3.13 -7.75 -48.60
N ASN A 251 2.50 -6.79 -47.92
CA ASN A 251 1.05 -6.52 -47.99
C ASN A 251 0.18 -7.79 -47.88
N SER A 252 0.54 -8.68 -46.96
CA SER A 252 -0.19 -9.94 -46.75
C SER A 252 -1.58 -9.68 -46.15
N PRO A 253 -2.66 -10.36 -46.62
CA PRO A 253 -4.02 -10.20 -46.11
C PRO A 253 -4.22 -10.69 -44.66
N THR A 254 -3.22 -11.34 -44.07
CA THR A 254 -3.23 -11.81 -42.67
C THR A 254 -2.66 -10.77 -41.69
N TYR A 255 -2.16 -9.63 -42.21
CA TYR A 255 -1.68 -8.52 -41.39
C TYR A 255 -2.85 -7.71 -40.83
N SER A 256 -2.86 -7.49 -39.51
CA SER A 256 -3.76 -6.57 -38.83
C SER A 256 -2.94 -5.44 -38.21
N ASP A 257 -3.41 -4.20 -38.28
CA ASP A 257 -2.78 -3.05 -37.61
C ASP A 257 -2.87 -3.15 -36.07
N GLU A 258 -3.60 -4.13 -35.54
CA GLU A 258 -3.76 -4.41 -34.12
C GLU A 258 -2.73 -5.41 -33.55
N ILE A 259 -1.84 -5.98 -34.40
CA ILE A 259 -0.74 -6.91 -34.04
C ILE A 259 0.61 -6.18 -34.13
#